data_AF-A0A2S4ZII7-F1
#
_entry.id   AF-A0A2S4ZII7-F1
#
_cell.length_a   1.000
_cell.length_b   1.000
_cell.length_c   1.000
_cell.angle_alpha   90.00
_cell.angle_beta   90.00
_cell.angle_gamma   90.00
#
_symmetry.space_group_name_H-M   'P 1'
#
loop_
_entity.id
_entity.type
_entity.pdbx_description
1 polymer ?
#
loop_
_entity_poly.entity_id
_entity_poly.type
_entity_poly.pdbx_seq_one_letter_code
_entity_poly.pdbx_strand_id
1 'polypeptide(L)' 'MSAQLGYSRGGTSHYAGAISISSGQNKSHTWSLSESSYCTSTIGLLTYSGGTYQTPSSHC' A
#
# COMPACT_ATOMS: atom_id res chain seq x y z
N MET A 1 2.50 -11.49 -13.10
CA MET A 1 3.56 -10.95 -12.22
C MET A 1 2.98 -10.88 -10.80
N SER A 2 3.75 -11.17 -9.75
CA SER A 2 3.25 -11.11 -8.36
C SER A 2 3.66 -9.79 -7.71
N ALA A 3 2.69 -9.07 -7.17
CA ALA A 3 2.90 -7.83 -6.44
C ALA A 3 2.14 -7.84 -5.12
N GLN A 4 2.56 -7.06 -4.14
CA GLN A 4 1.89 -6.85 -2.88
C GLN A 4 1.59 -5.36 -2.73
N LEU A 5 0.31 -5.05 -2.55
CA LEU A 5 -0.12 -3.72 -2.17
C LEU A 5 -0.04 -3.60 -0.65
N GLY A 6 0.37 -2.44 -0.17
CA GLY A 6 0.47 -2.16 1.24
C GLY A 6 0.41 -0.67 1.53
N TYR A 7 0.52 -0.33 2.80
CA TYR A 7 0.70 1.02 3.27
C TYR A 7 1.61 1.03 4.50
N SER A 8 2.39 2.10 4.67
CA SER A 8 3.12 2.38 5.90
C SER A 8 2.39 3.48 6.66
N ARG A 9 2.22 3.29 7.96
CA ARG A 9 1.60 4.25 8.87
C ARG A 9 2.40 4.35 10.14
N GLY A 10 2.87 5.55 10.48
CA GLY A 10 3.67 5.77 11.69
C GLY A 10 4.93 4.88 11.77
N GLY A 11 5.53 4.55 10.62
CA GLY A 11 6.70 3.66 10.53
C GLY A 11 6.38 2.17 10.51
N THR A 12 5.12 1.76 10.64
CA THR A 12 4.69 0.36 10.54
C THR A 12 4.13 0.06 9.16
N SER A 13 4.68 -0.94 8.48
CA SER A 13 4.22 -1.37 7.15
C SER A 13 3.21 -2.49 7.24
N HIS A 14 2.10 -2.32 6.53
CA HIS A 14 1.01 -3.29 6.41
C HIS A 14 0.88 -3.70 4.95
N TYR A 15 0.98 -4.99 4.67
CA TYR A 15 0.85 -5.52 3.31
C TYR A 15 -0.39 -6.41 3.20
N ALA A 16 -1.07 -6.32 2.07
CA ALA A 16 -2.05 -7.30 1.65
C ALA A 16 -1.33 -8.58 1.14
N GLY A 17 -2.13 -9.61 0.91
CA GLY A 17 -1.66 -10.83 0.26
C GLY A 17 -1.09 -10.53 -1.13
N ALA A 18 -0.19 -11.41 -1.59
CA ALA A 18 0.35 -11.35 -2.94
C ALA A 18 -0.79 -11.44 -3.97
N ILE A 19 -0.86 -10.43 -4.83
CA ILE A 19 -1.80 -10.33 -5.93
C ILE A 19 -1.08 -10.58 -7.25
N SER A 20 -1.72 -11.39 -8.09
CA SER A 20 -1.30 -11.53 -9.48
C SER A 20 -1.86 -10.35 -10.29
N ILE A 21 -0.96 -9.61 -10.94
CA ILE A 21 -1.31 -8.48 -11.81
C ILE A 21 -0.67 -8.67 -13.19
N SER A 22 -1.43 -8.26 -14.21
CA SER A 22 -1.05 -8.30 -15.63
C SER A 22 -1.01 -6.88 -16.20
N SER A 23 -0.28 -6.68 -17.30
CA SER A 23 -0.18 -5.36 -17.96
C SER A 23 -1.58 -4.81 -18.31
N GLY A 24 -1.81 -3.53 -18.02
CA GLY A 24 -3.09 -2.86 -18.25
C GLY A 24 -4.18 -3.15 -17.21
N GLN A 25 -3.92 -3.98 -16.19
CA GLN A 25 -4.87 -4.21 -15.11
C GLN A 25 -4.62 -3.25 -13.94
N ASN A 26 -5.71 -2.72 -13.39
CA ASN A 26 -5.69 -2.02 -12.12
C ASN A 26 -6.15 -2.97 -11.02
N LYS A 27 -5.42 -2.97 -9.91
CA LYS A 27 -5.79 -3.68 -8.68
C LYS A 27 -5.85 -2.66 -7.55
N SER A 28 -6.94 -2.71 -6.80
CA SER A 28 -7.14 -1.88 -5.61
C SER A 28 -7.34 -2.78 -4.40
N HIS A 29 -6.92 -2.29 -3.24
CA HIS A 29 -7.20 -2.90 -1.96
C HIS A 29 -7.61 -1.78 -1.00
N THR A 30 -8.61 -2.05 -0.17
CA THR A 30 -9.16 -1.08 0.77
C THR A 30 -8.87 -1.58 2.17
N TRP A 31 -8.24 -0.74 2.97
CA TRP A 31 -8.04 -0.98 4.40
C TRP A 31 -9.02 -0.13 5.19
N SER A 32 -9.81 -0.78 6.03
CA SER A 32 -10.66 -0.10 7.01
C SER A 32 -9.81 0.26 8.22
N LEU A 33 -9.35 1.52 8.27
CA LEU A 33 -8.62 2.05 9.42
C LEU A 33 -9.60 2.67 10.42
N SER A 34 -9.30 2.59 11.71
CA SER A 34 -10.08 3.29 12.74
C SER A 34 -9.99 4.81 12.57
N GLU A 35 -11.03 5.57 12.94
CA GLU A 35 -11.10 7.03 12.77
C GLU A 35 -9.90 7.79 13.36
N SER A 36 -9.30 7.28 14.44
CA SER A 36 -8.07 7.80 15.04
C SER A 36 -6.85 7.78 14.10
N SER A 37 -6.96 7.12 12.94
CA SER A 37 -5.91 6.95 11.96
C SER A 37 -5.92 8.03 10.86
N TYR A 38 -6.95 8.88 10.80
CA TYR A 38 -7.08 9.88 9.72
C TYR A 38 -5.95 10.91 9.74
N CYS A 39 -5.47 11.33 10.92
CA CYS A 39 -4.38 12.31 11.05
C CYS A 39 -2.97 11.70 11.01
N THR A 40 -2.82 10.44 10.60
CA THR A 40 -1.50 9.80 10.56
C THR A 40 -0.93 9.76 9.15
N SER A 41 0.33 10.19 9.01
CA SER A 41 1.05 10.12 7.74
C SER A 41 1.00 8.70 7.19
N THR A 42 0.40 8.54 6.02
CA THR A 42 0.24 7.25 5.35
C THR A 42 0.98 7.24 4.02
N ILE A 43 1.79 6.23 3.79
CA ILE A 43 2.58 6.02 2.57
C ILE A 43 2.05 4.76 1.90
N GLY A 44 1.57 4.84 0.66
CA GLY A 44 1.25 3.64 -0.12
C GLY A 44 2.52 2.89 -0.49
N LEU A 45 2.48 1.55 -0.39
CA LEU A 45 3.57 0.65 -0.71
C LEU A 45 3.13 -0.31 -1.82
N LEU A 46 3.98 -0.49 -2.82
CA LEU A 46 3.84 -1.52 -3.84
C LEU A 46 5.15 -2.30 -3.90
N THR A 47 5.15 -3.53 -3.40
CA THR A 47 6.28 -4.44 -3.50
C THR A 47 6.05 -5.41 -4.66
N TYR A 48 7.03 -5.60 -5.51
CA TYR A 48 7.01 -6.57 -6.60
C TYR A 48 8.39 -7.22 -6.71
N SER A 49 8.52 -8.28 -7.52
CA SER A 49 9.78 -9.02 -7.65
C SER A 49 11.00 -8.18 -8.04
N GLY A 50 10.80 -6.99 -8.61
CA GLY A 50 11.87 -6.08 -9.04
C GLY A 50 12.13 -4.90 -8.10
N GLY A 51 11.42 -4.78 -6.99
CA GLY A 51 11.65 -3.71 -6.01
C GLY A 51 10.41 -3.28 -5.24
N THR A 52 10.54 -2.16 -4.52
CA THR A 52 9.43 -1.54 -3.80
C THR A 52 9.26 -0.11 -4.28
N TYR A 53 8.02 0.26 -4.59
CA TYR A 53 7.60 1.60 -4.89
C TYR A 53 6.83 2.18 -3.70
N GLN A 54 7.05 3.45 -3.40
CA GLN A 54 6.40 4.15 -2.30
C GLN A 54 5.75 5.41 -2.84
N THR A 55 4.50 5.67 -2.46
CA THR A 55 3.87 6.95 -2.75
C THR A 55 4.38 8.01 -1.78
N PRO A 56 4.24 9.31 -2.11
CA PRO A 56 4.42 10.36 -1.12
C PRO A 56 3.51 10.14 0.10
N SER A 57 3.96 10.59 1.28
CA SER A 57 3.15 10.52 2.49
C SER A 57 1.95 11.45 2.37
N SER A 58 0.75 10.92 2.50
CA SER A 58 -0.46 11.71 2.72
C SER A 58 -0.47 12.17 4.17
N HIS A 59 -0.41 13.49 4.39
CA HIS A 59 -0.64 14.10 5.70
C HIS A 59 -2.05 14.69 5.72
N CYS A 60 -2.71 14.62 6.87
CA CYS A 60 -4.02 15.23 7.07
C CYS A 60 -3.88 16.69 7.53
#